data_AF-A0A7S4JLF3-F1
#
_entry.id   AF-A0A7S4JLF3-F1
#
_cell.length_a   1.000
_cell.length_b   1.000
_cell.length_c   1.000
_cell.angle_alpha   90.00
_cell.angle_beta   90.00
_cell.angle_gamma   90.00
#
_symmetry.space_group_name_H-M   'P 1'
#
loop_
_entity.id
_entity.type
_entity.pdbx_description
1 polymer ?
#
loop_
_entity_poly.entity_id
_entity_poly.type
_entity_poly.pdbx_seq_one_letter_code
_entity_poly.pdbx_strand_id
1 'polypeptide(L)'
;MSAASLAQREEWTRLLGRTSGLVGWAQRTKGGKGSPAVQSWYDAGRRLASSAVEEAAVHLVVGVDWEGSFLDAENLAACRQFRDDFPNVTLTHFLNPAYFTKLAPHDVVGAVRVSDQIRSVLRDGDEIGLHVHADNHLLYAAGVAPRDSPSWNHLPDPTGHSVPLSAFSEDEVRSIVAFSCRTLVQQGFD
;
A
#
# COMPACT_ATOMS: atom_id res chain seq x y z
N MET A 1 -31.94 23.27 34.97
CA MET A 1 -31.60 22.60 33.69
C MET A 1 -32.46 23.25 32.61
N SER A 2 -31.85 23.89 31.62
CA SER A 2 -32.53 24.76 30.64
C SER A 2 -33.08 23.98 29.44
N ALA A 3 -34.09 24.56 28.78
CA ALA A 3 -34.92 23.99 27.71
C ALA A 3 -34.20 23.67 26.38
N ALA A 4 -32.88 23.82 26.30
CA ALA A 4 -32.10 23.53 25.09
C ALA A 4 -31.89 22.01 24.83
N SER A 5 -32.25 21.14 25.78
CA SER A 5 -32.02 19.68 25.66
C SER A 5 -33.20 18.88 25.09
N LEU A 6 -34.38 19.50 24.93
CA LEU A 6 -35.58 18.83 24.41
C LEU A 6 -35.66 18.87 22.88
N ALA A 7 -35.29 20.00 22.26
CA ALA A 7 -35.28 20.13 20.80
C ALA A 7 -34.26 19.19 20.13
N GLN A 8 -33.08 18.99 20.75
CA GLN A 8 -32.10 18.03 20.23
C GLN A 8 -32.60 16.57 20.31
N ARG A 9 -33.47 16.23 21.27
CA ARG A 9 -33.99 14.85 21.42
C ARG A 9 -35.03 14.48 20.36
N GLU A 10 -35.83 15.43 19.90
CA GLU A 10 -36.82 15.18 18.85
C GLU A 10 -36.17 15.01 17.46
N GLU A 11 -35.04 15.69 17.22
CA GLU A 11 -34.28 15.59 15.98
C GLU A 11 -33.61 14.20 15.82
N TRP A 12 -33.04 13.65 16.90
CA TRP A 12 -32.49 12.28 16.91
C TRP A 12 -33.56 11.20 16.72
N THR A 13 -34.78 11.43 17.22
CA THR A 13 -35.89 10.48 17.07
C THR A 13 -36.40 10.42 15.63
N ARG A 14 -36.32 11.54 14.88
CA ARG A 14 -36.63 11.57 13.44
C ARG A 14 -35.57 10.90 12.57
N LEU A 15 -34.30 11.08 12.90
CA LEU A 15 -33.18 10.50 12.14
C LEU A 15 -33.08 8.98 12.31
N LEU A 16 -33.44 8.45 13.49
CA LEU A 16 -33.46 7.00 13.74
C LEU A 16 -34.72 6.29 13.25
N GLY A 17 -35.74 7.04 12.78
CA GLY A 17 -37.00 6.50 12.27
C GLY A 17 -37.01 6.09 10.79
N ARG A 18 -35.90 6.26 10.05
CA ARG A 18 -35.84 5.98 8.60
C ARG A 18 -34.89 4.87 8.17
N THR A 19 -34.22 4.21 9.09
CA THR A 19 -33.56 2.93 8.83
C THR A 19 -34.16 1.88 9.75
N SER A 20 -35.10 1.11 9.19
CA SER A 20 -35.49 -0.24 9.64
C SER A 20 -34.34 -0.95 10.38
N GLY A 21 -34.49 -1.55 11.54
CA GLY A 21 -35.62 -1.83 12.41
C GLY A 21 -35.08 -2.65 13.59
N LEU A 22 -35.84 -2.72 14.68
CA LEU A 22 -35.58 -3.48 15.92
C LEU A 22 -34.47 -2.94 16.84
N VAL A 23 -34.79 -1.89 17.61
CA VAL A 23 -34.23 -1.72 18.95
C VAL A 23 -35.31 -2.08 19.96
N GLY A 24 -35.34 -3.35 20.37
CA GLY A 24 -36.21 -3.82 21.44
C GLY A 24 -35.61 -3.45 22.80
N TRP A 25 -36.20 -2.48 23.48
CA TRP A 25 -35.93 -2.22 24.89
C TRP A 25 -36.63 -3.27 25.75
N ALA A 26 -35.87 -4.24 26.28
CA ALA A 26 -36.38 -5.16 27.30
C ALA A 26 -35.86 -4.73 28.68
N GLN A 27 -36.71 -4.03 29.44
CA GLN A 27 -36.52 -3.90 30.88
C GLN A 27 -36.66 -5.29 31.52
N ARG A 28 -35.60 -5.75 32.17
CA ARG A 28 -35.57 -7.01 32.89
C ARG A 28 -36.28 -6.84 34.24
N THR A 29 -37.56 -7.16 34.33
CA THR A 29 -38.22 -7.32 35.62
C THR A 29 -37.79 -8.66 36.23
N LYS A 30 -37.16 -8.62 37.42
CA LYS A 30 -36.81 -9.82 38.19
C LYS A 30 -38.09 -10.62 38.51
N GLY A 31 -38.19 -11.86 38.02
CA GLY A 31 -39.09 -12.87 38.60
C GLY A 31 -40.02 -13.67 37.69
N GLY A 32 -40.04 -13.47 36.36
CA GLY A 32 -40.95 -14.23 35.47
C GLY A 32 -40.25 -15.32 34.65
N LYS A 33 -40.79 -16.55 34.64
CA LYS A 33 -40.42 -17.59 33.66
C LYS A 33 -40.73 -17.03 32.25
N GLY A 34 -39.69 -16.85 31.43
CA GLY A 34 -39.81 -16.24 30.10
C GLY A 34 -40.76 -17.03 29.19
N SER A 35 -41.60 -16.32 28.44
CA SER A 35 -42.53 -16.90 27.47
C SER A 35 -41.76 -17.62 26.34
N PRO A 36 -42.15 -18.84 25.93
CA PRO A 36 -41.52 -19.58 24.82
C PRO A 36 -41.47 -18.78 23.51
N ALA A 37 -42.44 -17.88 23.30
CA ALA A 37 -42.47 -17.01 22.14
C ALA A 37 -41.28 -16.05 22.11
N VAL A 38 -40.91 -15.44 23.23
CA VAL A 38 -39.79 -14.48 23.32
C VAL A 38 -38.45 -15.17 23.06
N GLN A 39 -38.30 -16.42 23.51
CA GLN A 39 -37.13 -17.23 23.24
C GLN A 39 -37.03 -17.58 21.74
N SER A 40 -38.15 -17.93 21.11
CA SER A 40 -38.23 -18.19 19.67
C SER A 40 -37.86 -16.98 18.81
N TRP A 41 -38.22 -15.76 19.21
CA TRP A 41 -37.81 -14.53 18.52
C TRP A 41 -36.31 -14.24 18.68
N TYR A 42 -35.75 -14.49 19.87
CA TYR A 42 -34.31 -14.39 20.11
C TYR A 42 -33.50 -15.40 19.28
N ASP A 43 -33.99 -16.62 19.17
CA ASP A 43 -33.32 -17.69 18.41
C ASP A 43 -33.45 -17.50 16.89
N ALA A 44 -34.58 -16.98 16.42
CA ALA A 44 -34.74 -16.57 15.02
C ALA A 44 -33.84 -15.37 14.67
N GLY A 45 -33.73 -14.39 15.56
CA GLY A 45 -32.81 -13.25 15.41
C GLY A 45 -31.33 -13.66 15.37
N ARG A 46 -30.92 -14.63 16.21
CA ARG A 46 -29.56 -15.21 16.14
C ARG A 46 -29.30 -15.97 14.85
N ARG A 47 -30.29 -16.70 14.30
CA ARG A 47 -30.13 -17.43 13.04
C ARG A 47 -29.99 -16.47 11.84
N LEU A 48 -30.73 -15.36 11.85
CA LEU A 48 -30.63 -14.31 10.82
C LEU A 48 -29.33 -13.49 10.96
N ALA A 49 -28.85 -13.25 12.19
CA ALA A 49 -27.56 -12.61 12.44
C ALA A 49 -26.37 -13.56 12.13
N SER A 50 -26.53 -14.86 12.36
CA SER A 50 -25.55 -15.91 12.03
C SER A 50 -25.41 -16.15 10.53
N SER A 51 -26.43 -15.83 9.72
CA SER A 51 -26.38 -15.95 8.27
C SER A 51 -26.02 -14.64 7.56
N ALA A 52 -25.79 -13.55 8.30
CA ALA A 52 -25.55 -12.21 7.77
C ALA A 52 -24.27 -11.56 8.31
N VAL A 53 -23.36 -12.34 8.90
CA VAL A 53 -21.95 -11.99 8.82
C VAL A 53 -21.52 -12.47 7.45
N GLU A 54 -21.68 -11.63 6.42
CA GLU A 54 -20.71 -11.70 5.33
C GLU A 54 -19.35 -11.68 6.02
N GLU A 55 -18.55 -12.73 5.82
CA GLU A 55 -17.18 -12.75 6.32
C GLU A 55 -16.52 -11.47 5.85
N ALA A 56 -16.28 -10.53 6.78
CA ALA A 56 -15.58 -9.30 6.46
C ALA A 56 -14.17 -9.70 6.04
N ALA A 57 -13.95 -9.77 4.72
CA ALA A 57 -12.67 -10.14 4.14
C ALA A 57 -11.73 -8.94 4.18
N VAL A 58 -10.51 -9.16 4.67
CA VAL A 58 -9.41 -8.19 4.57
C VAL A 58 -8.51 -8.66 3.44
N HIS A 59 -8.35 -7.82 2.43
CA HIS A 59 -7.38 -8.03 1.35
C HIS A 59 -6.08 -7.30 1.69
N LEU A 60 -4.96 -8.03 1.63
CA LEU A 60 -3.63 -7.51 1.92
C LEU A 60 -2.82 -7.55 0.63
N VAL A 61 -2.17 -6.44 0.30
CA VAL A 61 -1.16 -6.34 -0.75
C VAL A 61 0.13 -5.91 -0.07
N VAL A 62 1.22 -6.62 -0.35
CA VAL A 62 2.53 -6.34 0.24
C VAL A 62 3.46 -5.88 -0.88
N GLY A 63 3.82 -4.60 -0.84
CA GLY A 63 4.73 -3.97 -1.79
C GLY A 63 6.13 -3.81 -1.22
N VAL A 64 7.13 -3.85 -2.10
CA VAL A 64 8.53 -3.52 -1.77
C VAL A 64 9.00 -2.41 -2.70
N ASP A 65 9.31 -1.25 -2.13
CA ASP A 65 9.89 -0.13 -2.85
C ASP A 65 11.41 -0.28 -2.86
N TRP A 66 12.00 -0.37 -4.04
CA TRP A 66 13.44 -0.47 -4.19
C TRP A 66 14.01 0.91 -4.44
N GLU A 67 14.64 1.52 -3.44
CA GLU A 67 15.02 2.94 -3.45
C GLU A 67 16.01 3.35 -4.56
N GLY A 68 16.80 2.42 -5.13
CA GLY A 68 17.81 2.74 -6.16
C GLY A 68 19.19 3.11 -5.60
N SER A 69 19.28 3.37 -4.29
CA SER A 69 20.47 3.89 -3.60
C SER A 69 21.48 2.80 -3.24
N PHE A 70 21.11 1.80 -2.43
CA PHE A 70 21.99 0.70 -2.00
C PHE A 70 21.24 -0.64 -1.91
N LEU A 71 21.98 -1.74 -2.06
CA LEU A 71 21.48 -3.11 -1.91
C LEU A 71 22.17 -3.75 -0.70
N ASP A 72 21.76 -3.32 0.49
CA ASP A 72 22.38 -3.74 1.73
C ASP A 72 22.09 -5.21 2.03
N ALA A 73 23.13 -5.94 2.43
CA ALA A 73 23.03 -7.37 2.70
C ALA A 73 22.00 -7.71 3.78
N GLU A 74 21.85 -6.83 4.78
CA GLU A 74 20.86 -6.95 5.86
C GLU A 74 19.43 -6.82 5.32
N ASN A 75 19.14 -5.83 4.47
CA ASN A 75 17.81 -5.65 3.88
C ASN A 75 17.43 -6.84 2.99
N LEU A 76 18.38 -7.34 2.19
CA LEU A 76 18.16 -8.55 1.38
C LEU A 76 17.94 -9.79 2.25
N ALA A 77 18.65 -9.92 3.37
CA ALA A 77 18.45 -11.01 4.32
C ALA A 77 17.08 -10.92 5.00
N ALA A 78 16.65 -9.73 5.41
CA ALA A 78 15.32 -9.49 5.95
C ALA A 78 14.22 -9.83 4.93
N CYS A 79 14.41 -9.47 3.66
CA CYS A 79 13.49 -9.87 2.59
C CYS A 79 13.41 -11.39 2.50
N ARG A 80 14.54 -12.12 2.42
CA ARG A 80 14.54 -13.59 2.37
C ARG A 80 13.83 -14.20 3.58
N GLN A 81 14.13 -13.73 4.79
CA GLN A 81 13.48 -14.19 6.00
C GLN A 81 11.97 -13.97 5.95
N PHE A 82 11.51 -12.80 5.51
CA PHE A 82 10.08 -12.53 5.31
C PHE A 82 9.46 -13.53 4.33
N ARG A 83 10.12 -13.82 3.20
CA ARG A 83 9.61 -14.81 2.25
C ARG A 83 9.53 -16.20 2.89
N ASP A 84 10.49 -16.58 3.73
CA ASP A 84 10.52 -17.89 4.41
C ASP A 84 9.42 -18.01 5.48
N ASP A 85 9.16 -16.93 6.23
CA ASP A 85 8.11 -16.89 7.25
C ASP A 85 6.70 -16.88 6.62
N PHE A 86 6.56 -16.32 5.42
CA PHE A 86 5.30 -16.16 4.71
C PHE A 86 5.34 -16.72 3.28
N PRO A 87 5.47 -18.05 3.11
CA PRO A 87 5.76 -18.65 1.81
C PRO A 87 4.64 -18.52 0.77
N ASN A 88 3.41 -18.28 1.22
CA ASN A 88 2.23 -18.17 0.36
C ASN A 88 1.83 -16.71 0.09
N VAL A 89 2.54 -15.73 0.63
CA VAL A 89 2.31 -14.31 0.33
C VAL A 89 3.04 -13.97 -0.95
N THR A 90 2.36 -13.40 -1.94
CA THR A 90 3.01 -12.81 -3.12
C THR A 90 3.35 -11.35 -2.84
N LEU A 91 4.45 -10.88 -3.42
CA LEU A 91 4.92 -9.50 -3.30
C LEU A 91 4.81 -8.78 -4.63
N THR A 92 4.54 -7.47 -4.57
CA THR A 92 4.75 -6.56 -5.69
C THR A 92 6.06 -5.81 -5.46
N HIS A 93 7.06 -6.04 -6.30
CA HIS A 93 8.36 -5.38 -6.22
C HIS A 93 8.40 -4.18 -7.18
N PHE A 94 8.38 -2.95 -6.64
CA PHE A 94 8.57 -1.75 -7.42
C PHE A 94 10.06 -1.47 -7.59
N LEU A 95 10.64 -1.94 -8.70
CA LEU A 95 12.07 -1.87 -8.98
C LEU A 95 12.47 -0.49 -9.49
N ASN A 96 13.65 0.00 -9.06
CA ASN A 96 14.21 1.27 -9.53
C ASN A 96 15.42 1.05 -10.46
N PRO A 97 15.41 1.58 -11.69
CA PRO A 97 16.52 1.47 -12.64
C PRO A 97 17.80 2.21 -12.19
N ALA A 98 17.71 3.09 -11.19
CA ALA A 98 18.84 3.81 -10.61
C ALA A 98 19.99 2.90 -10.18
N TYR A 99 19.70 1.65 -9.79
CA TYR A 99 20.75 0.66 -9.48
C TYR A 99 21.72 0.41 -10.63
N PHE A 100 21.26 0.56 -11.88
CA PHE A 100 22.05 0.31 -13.08
C PHE A 100 22.68 1.58 -13.64
N THR A 101 22.02 2.74 -13.52
CA THR A 101 22.55 4.01 -14.06
C THR A 101 23.63 4.65 -13.20
N LYS A 102 23.74 4.27 -11.92
CA LYS A 102 24.86 4.68 -11.06
C LYS A 102 26.15 3.90 -11.29
N LEU A 103 26.10 2.80 -12.06
CA LEU A 103 27.28 2.01 -12.40
C LEU A 103 28.15 2.78 -13.40
N ALA A 104 29.44 2.41 -13.46
CA ALA A 104 30.29 2.92 -14.53
C ALA A 104 29.74 2.49 -15.90
N PRO A 105 29.86 3.33 -16.95
CA PRO A 105 29.44 2.95 -18.30
C PRO A 105 30.05 1.60 -18.71
N HIS A 106 29.20 0.69 -19.21
CA HIS A 106 29.58 -0.68 -19.61
C HIS A 106 30.07 -1.62 -18.48
N ASP A 107 29.77 -1.33 -17.21
CA ASP A 107 30.02 -2.26 -16.11
C ASP A 107 29.02 -3.44 -16.11
N VAL A 108 29.27 -4.40 -17.02
CA VAL A 108 28.45 -5.61 -17.18
C VAL A 108 28.47 -6.46 -15.91
N VAL A 109 29.61 -6.57 -15.23
CA VAL A 109 29.75 -7.37 -14.02
C VAL A 109 28.93 -6.79 -12.88
N GLY A 110 28.98 -5.46 -12.71
CA GLY A 110 28.15 -4.75 -11.74
C GLY A 110 26.66 -4.93 -12.02
N ALA A 111 26.24 -4.83 -13.29
CA ALA A 111 24.84 -4.99 -13.68
C ALA A 111 24.31 -6.41 -13.42
N VAL A 112 25.11 -7.44 -13.74
CA VAL A 112 24.79 -8.83 -13.41
C VAL A 112 24.65 -9.00 -11.90
N ARG A 113 25.62 -8.49 -11.12
CA ARG A 113 25.58 -8.59 -9.66
C ARG A 113 24.34 -7.94 -9.06
N VAL A 114 23.97 -6.73 -9.51
CA VAL A 114 22.74 -6.05 -9.08
C VAL A 114 21.52 -6.92 -9.40
N SER A 115 21.45 -7.45 -10.62
CA SER A 115 20.31 -8.26 -11.05
C SER A 115 20.20 -9.56 -10.24
N ASP A 116 21.31 -10.21 -9.95
CA ASP A 116 21.36 -11.43 -9.13
C ASP A 116 20.93 -11.14 -7.68
N GLN A 117 21.36 -10.01 -7.11
CA GLN A 117 20.92 -9.60 -5.78
C GLN A 117 19.41 -9.36 -5.73
N ILE A 118 18.83 -8.68 -6.72
CA ILE A 118 17.37 -8.49 -6.82
C ILE A 118 16.68 -9.84 -6.96
N ARG A 119 17.10 -10.69 -7.91
CA ARG A 119 16.51 -12.02 -8.13
C ARG A 119 16.60 -12.94 -6.91
N SER A 120 17.59 -12.76 -6.05
CA SER A 120 17.76 -13.59 -4.85
C SER A 120 16.60 -13.50 -3.84
N VAL A 121 15.69 -12.53 -3.99
CA VAL A 121 14.53 -12.34 -3.11
C VAL A 121 13.18 -12.49 -3.82
N LEU A 122 13.18 -12.58 -5.15
CA LEU A 122 11.97 -12.79 -5.96
C LEU A 122 11.54 -14.26 -5.90
N ARG A 123 10.24 -14.51 -6.01
CA ARG A 123 9.67 -15.86 -6.20
C ARG A 123 8.64 -15.87 -7.33
N ASP A 124 8.33 -17.07 -7.81
CA ASP A 124 7.26 -17.28 -8.78
C ASP A 124 5.94 -16.70 -8.25
N GLY A 125 5.26 -15.93 -9.09
CA GLY A 125 4.00 -15.27 -8.75
C GLY A 125 4.15 -13.88 -8.12
N ASP A 126 5.36 -13.42 -7.85
CA ASP A 126 5.60 -12.02 -7.51
C ASP A 126 5.38 -11.13 -8.75
N GLU A 127 4.88 -9.92 -8.51
CA GLU A 127 4.68 -8.91 -9.55
C GLU A 127 5.85 -7.92 -9.56
N ILE A 128 6.19 -7.40 -10.74
CA ILE A 128 7.22 -6.36 -10.90
C ILE A 128 6.53 -5.07 -11.34
N GLY A 129 6.80 -4.00 -10.61
CA GLY A 129 6.40 -2.64 -10.92
C GLY A 129 7.62 -1.73 -11.06
N LEU A 130 7.36 -0.47 -11.40
CA LEU A 130 8.38 0.56 -11.52
C LEU A 130 8.32 1.51 -10.31
N HIS A 131 9.45 1.67 -9.60
CA HIS A 131 9.69 2.73 -8.62
C HIS A 131 10.73 3.70 -9.18
N VAL A 132 10.52 5.01 -9.11
CA VAL A 132 11.47 5.98 -9.67
C VAL A 132 11.67 7.16 -8.73
N HIS A 133 12.93 7.40 -8.42
CA HIS A 133 13.41 8.66 -7.88
C HIS A 133 14.03 9.51 -8.99
N ALA A 134 14.06 10.83 -8.79
CA ALA A 134 14.67 11.78 -9.73
C ALA A 134 16.21 11.85 -9.57
N ASP A 135 16.86 10.71 -9.30
CA ASP A 135 18.31 10.65 -9.11
C ASP A 135 19.05 11.21 -10.34
N ASN A 136 20.01 12.11 -10.12
CA ASN A 136 20.67 12.85 -11.21
C ASN A 136 21.30 11.92 -12.26
N HIS A 137 21.90 10.80 -11.85
CA HIS A 137 22.50 9.85 -12.78
C HIS A 137 21.45 9.14 -13.66
N LEU A 138 20.24 8.91 -13.15
CA LEU A 138 19.11 8.40 -13.93
C LEU A 138 18.58 9.47 -14.88
N LEU A 139 18.43 10.72 -14.42
CA LEU A 139 17.97 11.84 -15.24
C LEU A 139 18.91 12.11 -16.41
N TYR A 140 20.22 12.16 -16.15
CA TYR A 140 21.23 12.31 -17.21
C TYR A 140 21.13 11.19 -18.24
N ALA A 141 20.99 9.94 -17.79
CA ALA A 141 20.84 8.79 -18.68
C ALA A 141 19.54 8.83 -19.51
N ALA A 142 18.46 9.38 -18.94
CA ALA A 142 17.19 9.61 -19.60
C ALA A 142 17.16 10.88 -20.49
N GLY A 143 18.25 11.67 -20.53
CA GLY A 143 18.32 12.90 -21.30
C GLY A 143 17.54 14.07 -20.69
N VAL A 144 17.26 14.03 -19.39
CA VAL A 144 16.53 15.07 -18.65
C VAL A 144 17.50 15.86 -17.78
N ALA A 145 17.37 17.18 -17.76
CA ALA A 145 18.19 18.06 -16.94
C ALA A 145 17.85 17.87 -15.44
N PRO A 146 18.84 17.64 -14.56
CA PRO A 146 18.57 17.48 -13.15
C PRO A 146 18.15 18.77 -12.45
N ARG A 147 17.52 18.59 -11.29
CA ARG A 147 17.06 19.66 -10.40
C ARG A 147 17.43 19.27 -8.97
N ASP A 148 17.66 20.27 -8.13
CA ASP A 148 17.93 20.08 -6.71
C ASP A 148 16.78 20.56 -5.80
N SER A 149 15.71 21.08 -6.41
CA SER A 149 14.56 21.67 -5.72
C SER A 149 13.30 21.72 -6.61
N PRO A 150 12.08 21.75 -6.02
CA PRO A 150 11.81 21.54 -4.60
C PRO A 150 12.16 20.10 -4.17
N SER A 151 12.38 19.88 -2.88
CA SER A 151 12.68 18.56 -2.31
C SER A 151 11.73 18.26 -1.15
N TRP A 152 11.59 16.98 -0.81
CA TRP A 152 10.73 16.55 0.31
C TRP A 152 11.15 17.10 1.67
N ASN A 153 12.43 17.39 1.87
CA ASN A 153 12.96 17.95 3.12
C ASN A 153 13.04 19.49 3.10
N HIS A 154 12.59 20.13 2.02
CA HIS A 154 12.66 21.58 1.80
C HIS A 154 14.08 22.18 1.81
N LEU A 155 15.10 21.35 1.59
CA LEU A 155 16.50 21.75 1.44
C LEU A 155 17.01 21.35 0.04
N PRO A 156 17.92 22.10 -0.59
CA PRO A 156 18.51 21.68 -1.86
C PRO A 156 19.09 20.26 -1.76
N ASP A 157 18.70 19.39 -2.68
CA ASP A 157 19.19 18.02 -2.78
C ASP A 157 20.04 17.86 -4.04
N PRO A 158 21.38 17.93 -3.93
CA PRO A 158 22.26 17.84 -5.09
C PRO A 158 22.30 16.45 -5.72
N THR A 159 21.65 15.44 -5.13
CA THR A 159 21.54 14.10 -5.71
C THR A 159 20.29 13.93 -6.57
N GLY A 160 19.29 14.78 -6.38
CA GLY A 160 17.97 14.67 -7.00
C GLY A 160 17.04 13.64 -6.37
N HIS A 161 17.53 12.80 -5.45
CA HIS A 161 16.80 11.66 -4.89
C HIS A 161 15.47 12.04 -4.23
N SER A 162 15.44 13.17 -3.52
CA SER A 162 14.27 13.70 -2.82
C SER A 162 13.49 14.76 -3.62
N VAL A 163 13.87 15.03 -4.87
CA VAL A 163 13.13 15.92 -5.76
C VAL A 163 11.92 15.15 -6.32
N PRO A 164 10.68 15.64 -6.13
CA PRO A 164 9.51 14.93 -6.59
C PRO A 164 9.41 14.99 -8.12
N LEU A 165 8.93 13.91 -8.74
CA LEU A 165 8.71 13.88 -10.20
C LEU A 165 7.75 14.97 -10.68
N SER A 166 6.85 15.47 -9.81
CA SER A 166 5.96 16.59 -10.10
C SER A 166 6.69 17.93 -10.28
N ALA A 167 7.98 18.01 -9.95
CA ALA A 167 8.80 19.15 -10.32
C ALA A 167 8.98 19.21 -11.84
N PHE A 168 9.03 18.07 -12.52
CA PHE A 168 9.31 17.95 -13.95
C PHE A 168 8.03 18.05 -14.80
N SER A 169 8.18 18.43 -16.07
CA SER A 169 7.10 18.44 -17.05
C SER A 169 6.66 17.02 -17.40
N GLU A 170 5.47 16.89 -17.98
CA GLU A 170 4.95 15.59 -18.43
C GLU A 170 5.89 14.90 -19.44
N ASP A 171 6.47 15.65 -20.39
CA ASP A 171 7.39 15.10 -21.39
C ASP A 171 8.70 14.59 -20.77
N GLU A 172 9.21 15.29 -19.77
CA GLU A 172 10.38 14.86 -18.99
C GLU A 172 10.05 13.58 -18.20
N VAL A 173 8.90 13.53 -17.51
CA VAL A 173 8.45 12.34 -16.77
C VAL A 173 8.25 11.15 -17.72
N ARG A 174 7.64 11.35 -18.89
CA ARG A 174 7.51 10.30 -19.91
C ARG A 174 8.87 9.79 -20.39
N SER A 175 9.84 10.67 -20.56
CA SER A 175 11.20 10.30 -20.96
C SER A 175 11.90 9.47 -19.87
N ILE A 176 11.77 9.87 -18.61
CA ILE A 176 12.30 9.15 -17.44
C ILE A 176 11.65 7.76 -17.35
N VAL A 177 10.32 7.66 -17.38
CA VAL A 177 9.60 6.38 -17.27
C VAL A 177 9.96 5.46 -18.44
N ALA A 178 9.95 5.96 -19.68
CA ALA A 178 10.28 5.15 -20.84
C ALA A 178 11.72 4.63 -20.81
N PHE A 179 12.68 5.46 -20.39
CA PHE A 179 14.06 5.03 -20.18
C PHE A 179 14.14 3.96 -19.09
N SER A 180 13.49 4.21 -17.95
CA SER A 180 13.46 3.33 -16.79
C SER A 180 12.96 1.92 -17.13
N CYS A 181 11.82 1.82 -17.80
CA CYS A 181 11.27 0.54 -18.25
C CYS A 181 12.24 -0.18 -19.19
N ARG A 182 12.83 0.52 -20.17
CA ARG A 182 13.82 -0.10 -21.08
C ARG A 182 15.03 -0.62 -20.32
N THR A 183 15.52 0.11 -19.33
CA THR A 183 16.65 -0.34 -18.51
C THR A 183 16.29 -1.62 -17.76
N LEU A 184 15.14 -1.70 -17.11
CA LEU A 184 14.72 -2.91 -16.39
C LEU A 184 14.56 -4.11 -17.33
N VAL A 185 13.91 -3.92 -18.48
CA VAL A 185 13.76 -4.96 -19.52
C VAL A 185 15.12 -5.46 -20.02
N GLN A 186 16.07 -4.56 -20.27
CA GLN A 186 17.43 -4.93 -20.67
C GLN A 186 18.16 -5.77 -19.62
N GLN A 187 17.82 -5.60 -18.35
CA GLN A 187 18.38 -6.39 -17.25
C GLN A 187 17.59 -7.67 -16.97
N GLY A 188 16.53 -7.93 -17.73
CA GLY A 188 15.71 -9.14 -17.64
C GLY A 188 14.65 -9.08 -16.55
N PHE A 189 14.02 -7.92 -16.37
CA PHE A 189 12.80 -7.72 -15.57
C PHE A 189 11.69 -7.23 -16.51
N ASP A 190 10.59 -7.97 -16.60
CA ASP A 190 9.40 -7.71 -17.43
C ASP A 190 8.20 -7.45 -16.50
#